data_AF-A0A9W9ZG34-F1
#
_entry.id   AF-A0A9W9ZG34-F1
#
_cell.length_a   1.000
_cell.length_b   1.000
_cell.length_c   1.000
_cell.angle_alpha   90.00
_cell.angle_beta   90.00
_cell.angle_gamma   90.00
#
_symmetry.space_group_name_H-M   'P 1'
#
loop_
_entity.id
_entity.type
_entity.pdbx_description
1 polymer ?
#
loop_
_entity_poly.entity_id
_entity_poly.type
_entity_poly.pdbx_seq_one_letter_code
_entity_poly.pdbx_strand_id
1 'polypeptide(L)'
;MSTINISFRGNIFLVEGTAGRDDKRLLEKFMNDSNPNVRPVKNIEDQVNVTFDITLHGVIEMDEKHQILSTSVWIRQVRLILLYNLTLITEIKESTRHQ
;
A
#
# COMPACT_ATOMS: atom_id res chain seq x y z
N MET A 1 -18.36 -4.94 -29.50
CA MET A 1 -17.59 -6.06 -28.91
C MET A 1 -16.37 -5.46 -28.22
N SER A 2 -16.27 -5.61 -26.90
CA SER A 2 -15.10 -5.15 -26.14
C SER A 2 -14.01 -6.22 -26.20
N THR A 3 -12.87 -5.93 -26.80
CA THR A 3 -11.71 -6.83 -26.83
C THR A 3 -11.02 -6.82 -25.47
N ILE A 4 -10.91 -7.99 -24.83
CA ILE A 4 -10.09 -8.18 -23.62
C ILE A 4 -8.65 -8.38 -24.10
N ASN A 5 -7.76 -7.42 -23.82
CA ASN A 5 -6.34 -7.62 -24.07
C ASN A 5 -5.73 -8.37 -22.89
N ILE A 6 -4.92 -9.39 -23.17
CA ILE A 6 -4.20 -10.14 -22.16
C ILE A 6 -2.72 -9.93 -22.46
N SER A 7 -1.97 -9.41 -21.49
CA SER A 7 -0.54 -9.19 -21.64
C SER A 7 0.23 -9.72 -20.43
N PHE A 8 1.46 -10.14 -20.69
CA PHE A 8 2.38 -10.68 -19.70
C PHE A 8 3.55 -9.73 -19.54
N ARG A 9 3.80 -9.27 -18.31
CA ARG A 9 5.03 -8.55 -17.95
C ARG A 9 5.72 -9.27 -16.81
N GLY A 10 6.78 -10.02 -17.12
CA GLY A 10 7.46 -10.89 -16.16
C GLY A 10 6.53 -12.01 -15.67
N ASN A 11 6.46 -12.22 -14.36
CA ASN A 11 5.63 -13.27 -13.74
C ASN A 11 4.19 -12.80 -13.43
N ILE A 12 3.80 -11.60 -13.87
CA ILE A 12 2.50 -10.99 -13.56
C ILE A 12 1.59 -11.06 -14.79
N PHE A 13 0.38 -11.58 -14.58
CA PHE A 13 -0.69 -11.70 -15.58
C PHE A 13 -1.59 -10.47 -15.51
N LEU A 14 -1.72 -9.72 -16.62
CA LEU A 14 -2.62 -8.56 -16.70
C LEU A 14 -3.78 -8.83 -17.65
N VAL A 15 -5.01 -8.81 -17.10
CA VAL A 15 -6.27 -8.88 -17.87
C VAL A 15 -6.79 -7.46 -18.06
N GLU A 16 -6.95 -7.02 -19.31
CA GLU A 16 -7.43 -5.68 -19.64
C GLU A 16 -8.93 -5.64 -19.92
N GLY A 17 -9.71 -5.17 -18.93
CA GLY A 17 -11.09 -4.71 -19.11
C GLY A 17 -11.18 -3.21 -19.44
N THR A 18 -12.25 -2.79 -20.11
CA THR A 18 -12.45 -1.40 -20.60
C THR A 18 -12.72 -0.37 -19.52
N ALA A 19 -13.04 -0.78 -18.30
CA ALA A 19 -13.29 0.12 -17.17
C ALA A 19 -11.99 0.58 -16.45
N GLY A 20 -10.83 0.00 -16.76
CA GLY A 20 -9.61 0.18 -15.97
C GLY A 20 -8.50 1.03 -16.60
N ARG A 21 -8.73 1.72 -17.73
CA ARG A 21 -7.63 2.37 -18.46
C ARG A 21 -6.98 3.53 -17.68
N ASP A 22 -7.79 4.33 -16.98
CA ASP A 22 -7.28 5.41 -16.12
C ASP A 22 -6.72 4.88 -14.81
N ASP A 23 -7.38 3.90 -14.17
CA ASP A 23 -6.90 3.31 -12.93
C ASP A 23 -5.56 2.57 -13.13
N LYS A 24 -5.37 1.94 -14.29
CA LYS A 24 -4.09 1.36 -14.71
C LYS A 24 -3.02 2.40 -14.93
N ARG A 25 -3.33 3.50 -15.62
CA ARG A 25 -2.36 4.59 -15.84
C ARG A 25 -1.90 5.20 -14.52
N LEU A 26 -2.81 5.37 -13.57
CA LEU A 26 -2.48 5.86 -12.23
C LEU A 26 -1.63 4.84 -11.46
N LEU A 27 -1.97 3.56 -11.53
CA LEU A 27 -1.20 2.49 -10.91
C LEU A 27 0.21 2.37 -11.50
N GLU A 28 0.34 2.40 -12.83
CA GLU A 28 1.63 2.35 -13.52
C GLU A 28 2.49 3.58 -13.18
N LYS A 29 1.89 4.77 -13.13
CA LYS A 29 2.59 5.99 -12.72
C LYS A 29 3.08 5.88 -11.28
N PHE A 30 2.24 5.39 -10.37
CA PHE A 30 2.59 5.24 -8.96
C PHE A 30 3.69 4.19 -8.75
N MET A 31 3.64 3.07 -9.46
CA MET A 31 4.60 1.97 -9.34
C MET A 31 5.96 2.27 -9.98
N ASN A 32 5.98 3.02 -11.09
CA ASN A 32 7.24 3.36 -11.78
C ASN A 32 8.03 4.47 -11.09
N ASP A 33 7.36 5.38 -10.38
CA ASP A 33 8.01 6.55 -9.74
C ASP A 33 8.45 6.28 -8.29
N SER A 34 7.99 5.17 -7.69
CA SER A 34 8.27 4.84 -6.29
C SER A 34 9.44 3.86 -6.15
N ASN A 35 10.64 4.35 -5.81
CA ASN A 35 11.75 3.48 -5.41
C ASN A 35 11.53 2.93 -3.99
N PRO A 36 11.35 1.61 -3.79
CA PRO A 36 11.05 1.04 -2.48
C PRO A 36 12.20 1.14 -1.48
N ASN A 37 13.43 1.37 -1.95
CA ASN A 37 14.63 1.46 -1.10
C ASN A 37 14.87 2.87 -0.56
N VAL A 38 14.08 3.86 -0.99
CA VAL A 38 14.24 5.27 -0.60
C VAL A 38 13.17 5.65 0.42
N ARG A 39 13.54 6.49 1.39
CA ARG A 39 12.57 7.03 2.36
C ARG A 39 11.52 7.87 1.62
N PRO A 40 10.21 7.68 1.85
CA PRO A 40 9.18 8.35 1.07
C PRO A 40 8.90 9.73 1.69
N VAL A 41 9.85 10.65 1.53
CA VAL A 41 9.77 12.03 2.04
C VAL A 41 9.99 13.01 0.91
N LYS A 42 9.31 14.15 0.95
CA LYS A 42 9.47 15.21 -0.06
C LYS A 42 10.75 16.00 0.18
N ASN A 43 11.07 16.29 1.44
CA ASN A 43 12.31 16.95 1.84
C ASN A 43 13.17 16.00 2.67
N ILE A 44 14.49 16.19 2.61
CA ILE A 44 15.47 15.37 3.35
C ILE A 44 15.31 15.54 4.87
N GLU A 45 14.88 16.73 5.30
CA GLU A 45 14.69 17.09 6.71
C GLU A 45 13.40 16.50 7.32
N ASP A 46 12.48 15.98 6.50
CA ASP A 46 11.19 15.48 6.98
C ASP A 46 11.32 14.07 7.60
N GLN A 47 10.65 13.85 8.73
CA GLN A 47 10.62 12.56 9.41
C GLN A 47 9.52 11.63 8.85
N VAL A 48 9.83 10.33 8.74
CA VAL A 48 8.82 9.30 8.43
C VAL A 48 8.14 8.83 9.70
N ASN A 49 6.87 9.19 9.87
CA ASN A 49 6.07 8.73 11.00
C ASN A 49 5.43 7.37 10.71
N VAL A 50 5.69 6.39 11.58
CA VAL A 50 5.15 5.04 11.51
C VAL A 50 4.40 4.74 12.79
N THR A 51 3.12 4.40 12.67
CA THR A 51 2.29 4.01 13.80
C THR A 51 2.12 2.50 13.79
N PHE A 52 2.46 1.87 14.91
CA PHE A 52 2.28 0.44 15.12
C PHE A 52 1.11 0.22 16.07
N ASP A 53 0.11 -0.50 15.59
CA ASP A 53 -0.92 -1.06 16.43
C ASP A 53 -0.65 -2.54 16.62
N ILE A 54 -0.66 -2.99 17.87
CA ILE A 54 -0.50 -4.40 18.21
C ILE A 54 -1.78 -4.87 18.88
N THR A 55 -2.35 -5.96 18.38
CA THR A 55 -3.52 -6.62 18.97
C THR A 55 -3.13 -8.03 19.37
N LEU A 56 -3.14 -8.31 20.68
CA LEU A 56 -2.91 -9.66 21.20
C LEU A 56 -4.11 -10.54 20.84
N HIS A 57 -3.85 -11.65 20.14
CA HIS A 57 -4.85 -12.65 19.81
C HIS A 57 -4.96 -13.71 20.93
N GLY A 58 -3.83 -14.11 21.52
CA GLY A 58 -3.81 -15.04 22.64
C GLY A 58 -2.40 -15.45 23.06
N VAL A 59 -2.30 -16.07 24.24
CA VAL A 59 -1.05 -16.67 24.73
C VAL A 59 -1.01 -18.13 24.29
N ILE A 60 0.10 -18.53 23.66
CA ILE A 60 0.30 -19.88 23.10
C ILE A 60 0.88 -20.80 24.18
N GLU A 61 1.93 -20.34 24.87
CA GLU A 61 2.59 -21.09 25.96
C GLU A 61 3.42 -20.13 26.83
N MET A 62 3.67 -20.56 28.08
CA MET A 62 4.55 -19.88 29.03
C MET A 62 5.51 -20.92 29.63
N ASP A 63 6.79 -20.71 29.43
CA ASP A 63 7.86 -21.45 30.11
C ASP A 63 8.38 -20.61 31.27
N GLU A 64 7.90 -20.90 32.48
CA GLU A 64 8.27 -20.18 33.71
C GLU A 64 9.73 -20.43 34.11
N LYS A 65 10.28 -21.60 33.77
CA LYS A 65 11.65 -21.97 34.13
C LYS A 65 12.66 -21.21 33.28
N HIS A 66 12.35 -21.01 31.99
CA HIS A 66 13.20 -20.28 31.05
C HIS A 66 12.74 -18.84 30.79
N GLN A 67 11.63 -18.39 31.40
CA GLN A 67 11.05 -17.04 31.25
C GLN A 67 10.67 -16.69 29.81
N ILE A 68 10.15 -17.67 29.07
CA ILE A 68 9.72 -17.49 27.67
C ILE A 68 8.20 -17.44 27.64
N LEU A 69 7.65 -16.41 26.98
CA LEU A 69 6.22 -16.28 26.72
C LEU A 69 5.99 -16.22 25.22
N SER A 70 5.39 -17.27 24.66
CA SER A 70 5.01 -17.33 23.25
C SER A 70 3.59 -16.83 23.10
N THR A 71 3.38 -15.76 22.32
CA THR A 71 2.04 -15.19 22.08
C THR A 71 1.75 -15.02 20.60
N SER A 72 0.48 -15.11 20.24
CA SER A 72 -0.02 -14.75 18.92
C SER A 72 -0.47 -13.30 18.95
N VAL A 73 0.15 -12.47 18.12
CA VAL A 73 -0.17 -11.04 17.97
C VAL A 73 -0.45 -10.71 16.51
N TRP A 74 -1.40 -9.81 16.31
CA TRP A 74 -1.60 -9.12 15.04
C TRP A 74 -0.89 -7.78 15.09
N ILE A 75 -0.03 -7.51 14.12
CA ILE A 75 0.67 -6.23 14.00
C ILE A 75 0.10 -5.51 12.78
N ARG A 76 -0.43 -4.31 13.00
CA ARG A 76 -0.81 -3.39 11.93
C ARG A 76 0.16 -2.23 11.91
N GLN A 77 0.78 -2.01 10.76
CA GLN A 77 1.66 -0.87 10.53
C GLN A 77 0.94 0.10 9.60
N VAL A 78 0.63 1.29 10.10
CA VAL A 78 0.05 2.37 9.30
C VAL A 78 1.14 3.38 8.98
N ARG A 79 1.24 3.77 7.71
CA ARG A 79 2.15 4.82 7.23
C ARG A 79 1.34 5.98 6.68
N LEU A 80 1.73 7.20 7.04
CA LEU A 80 1.05 8.42 6.62
C LEU A 80 1.18 8.72 5.12
N ILE A 81 2.24 8.26 4.46
CA ILE A 81 2.49 8.51 3.02
C ILE A 81 1.32 8.08 2.12
N LEU A 82 0.68 6.95 2.41
CA LEU A 82 -0.43 6.48 1.59
C LEU A 82 -1.66 7.37 1.72
N LEU A 83 -1.90 7.96 2.91
CA LEU A 83 -3.04 8.83 3.14
C LEU A 83 -2.94 10.14 2.35
N TYR A 84 -1.75 10.76 2.30
CA TYR A 84 -1.52 11.97 1.51
C TYR A 84 -1.72 11.76 0.00
N ASN A 85 -1.25 10.62 -0.52
CA ASN A 85 -1.43 10.30 -1.94
C ASN A 85 -2.89 10.02 -2.30
N LEU A 86 -3.64 9.36 -1.40
CA LEU A 86 -5.08 9.13 -1.58
C LEU A 86 -5.87 10.45 -1.60
N THR A 87 -5.60 11.38 -0.67
CA THR A 87 -6.29 12.67 -0.63
C THR A 87 -6.01 13.51 -1.89
N LEU A 88 -4.77 13.51 -2.38
CA LEU A 88 -4.40 14.17 -3.62
C LEU A 88 -5.10 13.56 -4.85
N ILE A 89 -5.22 12.22 -4.92
CA ILE A 89 -5.92 11.54 -6.02
C ILE A 89 -7.41 11.83 -5.98
N THR A 90 -8.03 11.85 -4.79
CA THR A 90 -9.46 12.19 -4.66
C THR A 90 -9.72 13.62 -5.09
N GLU A 91 -8.86 14.57 -4.71
CA GLU A 91 -8.96 15.98 -5.07
C GLU A 91 -8.81 16.22 -6.58
N ILE A 92 -7.85 15.55 -7.23
CA ILE A 92 -7.69 15.59 -8.70
C ILE A 92 -8.93 15.00 -9.40
N LYS A 93 -9.49 13.90 -8.87
CA LYS A 93 -10.67 13.25 -9.44
C LYS A 93 -11.97 14.02 -9.21
N GLU A 94 -12.02 14.92 -8.24
CA GLU A 94 -13.13 15.85 -8.02
C GLU A 94 -13.03 17.08 -8.93
N SER A 95 -11.84 17.65 -9.08
CA SER A 95 -11.58 18.78 -10.01
C SER A 95 -11.90 18.41 -11.47
N THR A 96 -11.54 17.19 -11.89
CA THR A 96 -11.80 16.70 -13.27
C THR A 96 -13.27 16.32 -13.51
N ARG A 97 -14.10 16.19 -12.46
CA ARG A 97 -15.53 15.84 -12.59
C ARG A 97 -16.43 17.06 -12.75
N HIS A 98 -15.93 18.26 -12.46
CA HIS A 98 -16.66 19.52 -12.55
C HIS A 98 -16.31 20.34 -13.80
N GLN A 99 -15.58 19.75 -14.76
CA GLN A 99 -15.23 20.32 -16.06
C GLN A 99 -15.73 19.40 -17.18
#